data_AF-A0A834HF94-F1
#
_entry.id   AF-A0A834HF94-F1
#
_cell.length_a   1.000
_cell.length_b   1.000
_cell.length_c   1.000
_cell.angle_alpha   90.00
_cell.angle_beta   90.00
_cell.angle_gamma   90.00
#
_symmetry.space_group_name_H-M   'P 1'
#
loop_
_entity.id
_entity.type
_entity.pdbx_description
1 polymer ?
#
loop_
_entity_poly.entity_id
_entity_poly.type
_entity_poly.pdbx_seq_one_letter_code
_entity_poly.pdbx_strand_id
1 'polypeptide(L)'
;MRATTTSAELLLKPLGYGCSKIREAIEKVTDEYVWSSLAYLKREKDLSKFSWIGLPLCGVDFGWGKEIYMGPRMIAFDGKSFIFPNRDEDGSFDAPFRLQVEHMDAFKKFFYENT
;
A
#
# COMPACT_ATOMS: atom_id res chain seq x y z
N MET A 1 0.76 13.68 8.86
CA MET A 1 0.44 14.60 7.74
C MET A 1 -0.61 14.00 6.82
N ARG A 2 -1.30 14.83 6.03
CA ARG A 2 -2.31 14.38 5.05
C ARG A 2 -1.98 14.95 3.67
N ALA A 3 -1.91 14.09 2.66
CA ALA A 3 -1.97 14.52 1.26
C ALA A 3 -3.43 14.78 0.89
N THR A 4 -3.73 15.92 0.27
CA THR A 4 -5.08 16.25 -0.20
C THR A 4 -5.01 16.73 -1.65
N THR A 5 -5.85 16.17 -2.50
CA THR A 5 -6.06 16.57 -3.90
C THR A 5 -7.48 16.16 -4.30
N THR A 6 -8.00 16.71 -5.39
CA THR A 6 -9.32 16.34 -5.91
C THR A 6 -9.22 15.17 -6.91
N SER A 7 -10.29 14.41 -7.07
CA SER A 7 -10.36 13.34 -8.09
C SER A 7 -10.16 13.90 -9.50
N ALA A 8 -10.70 15.09 -9.78
CA ALA A 8 -10.51 15.77 -11.06
C ALA A 8 -9.03 16.09 -11.34
N GLU A 9 -8.31 16.61 -10.35
CA GLU A 9 -6.87 16.87 -10.51
C GLU A 9 -6.05 15.61 -10.70
N LEU A 10 -6.41 14.52 -10.01
CA LEU A 10 -5.72 13.22 -10.15
C LEU A 10 -5.93 12.60 -11.53
N LEU A 11 -7.11 12.79 -12.12
CA LEU A 11 -7.43 12.23 -13.45
C LEU A 11 -6.87 13.10 -14.59
N LEU A 12 -6.76 14.41 -14.40
CA LEU A 12 -6.32 15.34 -15.44
C LEU A 12 -4.80 15.55 -15.50
N LYS A 13 -4.09 15.34 -14.38
CA LYS A 13 -2.64 15.54 -14.30
C LYS A 13 -1.89 14.22 -14.51
N PRO A 14 -0.62 14.25 -14.97
CA PRO A 14 0.18 13.03 -15.11
C PRO A 14 0.34 12.28 -13.80
N LEU A 15 0.57 10.96 -13.86
CA LEU A 15 0.77 10.09 -12.69
C LEU A 15 1.81 10.65 -11.70
N GLY A 16 2.86 11.30 -12.20
CA GLY A 16 3.89 11.96 -11.40
C GLY A 16 3.38 13.03 -10.43
N TYR A 17 2.24 13.68 -10.71
CA TYR A 17 1.61 14.63 -9.80
C TYR A 17 1.05 13.95 -8.54
N GLY A 18 0.38 12.80 -8.70
CA GLY A 18 -0.07 11.99 -7.57
C GLY A 18 1.12 11.52 -6.72
N CYS A 19 2.18 11.03 -7.38
CA CYS A 19 3.41 10.62 -6.71
C CYS A 19 4.07 11.78 -5.95
N SER A 20 4.10 13.00 -6.50
CA SER A 20 4.69 14.15 -5.82
C SER A 20 3.90 14.50 -4.56
N LYS A 21 2.56 14.42 -4.58
CA LYS A 21 1.73 14.65 -3.39
C LYS A 21 1.93 13.61 -2.30
N ILE A 22 2.13 12.34 -2.68
CA ILE A 22 2.50 11.28 -1.73
C ILE A 22 3.87 11.60 -1.12
N ARG A 23 4.86 11.95 -1.96
CA ARG A 23 6.22 12.28 -1.50
C ARG A 23 6.23 13.47 -0.55
N GLU A 24 5.56 14.58 -0.90
CA GLU A 24 5.42 15.76 -0.04
C GLU A 24 4.83 15.40 1.33
N ALA A 25 3.92 14.43 1.41
CA ALA A 25 3.34 13.99 2.68
C ALA A 25 4.29 13.09 3.48
N ILE A 26 5.07 12.23 2.81
CA ILE A 26 6.10 11.37 3.42
C ILE A 26 7.25 12.23 3.97
N GLU A 27 7.75 13.20 3.21
CA GLU A 27 8.87 14.08 3.63
C GLU A 27 8.55 14.89 4.89
N LYS A 28 7.26 15.12 5.14
CA LYS A 28 6.80 15.82 6.33
C LYS A 28 6.74 14.92 7.58
N VAL A 29 6.92 13.61 7.44
CA VAL A 29 7.04 12.65 8.55
C VAL A 29 8.44 12.78 9.16
N THR A 30 8.56 13.58 10.22
CA THR A 30 9.83 13.79 10.92
C THR A 30 10.14 12.68 11.92
N ASP A 31 11.41 12.56 12.34
CA ASP A 31 11.82 11.63 13.40
C ASP A 31 10.99 11.81 14.69
N GLU A 32 10.75 13.06 15.09
CA GLU A 32 9.92 13.38 16.26
C GLU A 32 8.50 12.86 16.12
N TYR A 33 7.91 12.98 14.92
CA TYR A 33 6.58 12.43 14.63
C TYR A 33 6.57 10.90 14.65
N VAL A 34 7.61 10.26 14.12
CA VAL A 34 7.75 8.79 14.15
C VAL A 34 7.84 8.32 15.60
N TRP A 35 8.68 8.94 16.43
CA TRP A 35 8.84 8.54 17.83
C TRP A 35 7.59 8.82 18.67
N SER A 36 6.90 9.94 18.44
CA SER A 36 5.61 10.25 19.07
C SER A 36 4.55 9.20 18.68
N SER A 37 4.50 8.84 17.39
CA SER A 37 3.60 7.79 16.90
C SER A 37 3.95 6.43 17.48
N LEU A 38 5.23 6.04 17.56
CA LEU A 38 5.68 4.80 18.20
C LEU A 38 5.31 4.76 19.68
N ALA A 39 5.45 5.87 20.40
CA ALA A 39 5.04 5.97 21.80
C ALA A 39 3.53 5.81 21.97
N TYR A 40 2.74 6.32 21.02
CA TYR A 40 1.29 6.08 20.94
C TYR A 40 0.98 4.61 20.63
N LEU A 41 1.68 4.00 19.67
CA LEU A 41 1.48 2.60 19.24
C LEU A 41 1.82 1.59 20.32
N LYS A 42 2.83 1.85 21.15
CA LYS A 42 3.14 1.01 22.33
C LYS A 42 1.95 0.91 23.31
N ARG A 43 0.99 1.82 23.22
CA ARG A 43 -0.23 1.83 24.04
C ARG A 43 -1.46 1.31 23.31
N GLU A 44 -1.37 1.04 22.00
CA GLU A 44 -2.47 0.60 21.17
C GLU A 44 -2.53 -0.94 21.10
N LYS A 45 -3.74 -1.51 21.16
CA LYS A 45 -3.91 -2.97 21.21
C LYS A 45 -4.05 -3.61 19.82
N ASP A 46 -4.28 -2.81 18.78
CA ASP A 46 -4.51 -3.29 17.41
C ASP A 46 -3.60 -2.58 16.39
N LEU A 47 -2.63 -3.33 15.85
CA LEU A 47 -1.63 -2.87 14.86
C LEU A 47 -1.98 -3.29 13.42
N SER A 48 -3.20 -3.78 13.15
CA SER A 48 -3.59 -4.29 11.82
C SER A 48 -3.71 -3.24 10.70
N LYS A 49 -3.53 -1.95 11.02
CA LYS A 49 -3.80 -0.81 10.12
C LYS A 49 -2.56 -0.30 9.35
N PHE A 50 -1.37 -0.86 9.55
CA PHE A 50 -0.13 -0.33 8.99
C PHE A 50 0.25 -0.93 7.62
N SER A 51 1.11 -0.22 6.88
CA SER A 51 1.61 -0.59 5.55
C SER A 51 2.63 -1.74 5.62
N TRP A 52 2.56 -2.66 4.67
CA TRP A 52 3.33 -3.92 4.66
C TRP A 52 4.62 -3.85 3.84
N ILE A 53 4.83 -2.76 3.09
CA ILE A 53 5.95 -2.58 2.15
C ILE A 53 7.32 -2.60 2.86
N GLY A 54 7.39 -2.22 4.13
CA GLY A 54 8.63 -2.18 4.91
C GLY A 54 8.84 -3.38 5.84
N LEU A 55 7.94 -4.37 5.82
CA LEU A 55 8.07 -5.55 6.67
C LEU A 55 8.85 -6.64 5.93
N PRO A 56 9.75 -7.39 6.62
CA PRO A 56 10.44 -8.54 6.03
C PRO A 56 9.47 -9.73 5.92
N LEU A 57 8.49 -9.60 5.02
CA LEU A 57 7.39 -10.56 4.81
C LEU A 57 7.76 -11.68 3.83
N CYS A 58 8.97 -11.67 3.31
CA CYS A 58 9.50 -12.68 2.41
C CYS A 58 10.90 -13.09 2.88
N GLY A 59 11.16 -14.39 2.99
CA GLY A 59 12.46 -14.93 3.44
C GLY A 59 12.48 -15.47 4.87
N VAL A 60 11.33 -15.59 5.53
CA VAL A 60 11.17 -16.35 6.77
C VAL A 60 11.31 -17.84 6.45
N ASP A 61 12.39 -18.42 6.94
CA ASP A 61 12.67 -19.86 6.88
C ASP A 61 12.77 -20.40 8.31
N PHE A 62 11.84 -21.28 8.68
CA PHE A 62 11.84 -21.97 9.98
C PHE A 62 12.69 -23.25 9.98
N GLY A 63 13.47 -23.49 8.92
CA GLY A 63 14.29 -24.69 8.71
C GLY A 63 13.64 -25.74 7.82
N TRP A 64 12.44 -25.46 7.28
CA TRP A 64 11.69 -26.36 6.37
C TRP A 64 11.50 -25.76 4.97
N GLY A 65 12.20 -24.67 4.66
CA GLY A 65 12.12 -23.95 3.38
C GLY A 65 11.33 -22.65 3.48
N LYS A 66 11.53 -21.81 2.46
CA LYS A 66 10.94 -20.47 2.32
C LYS A 66 9.41 -20.52 2.24
N GLU A 67 8.74 -19.47 2.67
CA GLU A 67 7.27 -19.41 2.77
C GLU A 67 6.59 -19.62 1.42
N ILE A 68 5.49 -20.38 1.38
CA ILE A 68 4.73 -20.64 0.15
C ILE A 68 3.75 -19.49 -0.22
N TYR A 69 3.36 -18.66 0.74
CA TYR A 69 2.51 -17.50 0.55
C TYR A 69 2.53 -16.63 1.81
N MET A 70 2.69 -15.33 1.64
CA MET A 70 2.53 -14.35 2.71
C MET A 70 1.71 -13.19 2.18
N GLY A 71 0.49 -13.05 2.68
CA GLY A 71 -0.43 -12.00 2.26
C GLY A 71 -1.62 -11.91 3.21
N PRO A 72 -2.38 -10.80 3.15
CA PRO A 72 -3.55 -10.63 4.00
C PRO A 72 -4.58 -11.72 3.72
N ARG A 73 -5.06 -12.41 4.78
CA ARG A 73 -6.09 -13.46 4.67
C ARG A 73 -7.38 -12.96 3.99
N MET A 74 -7.72 -11.68 4.18
CA MET A 74 -8.87 -11.03 3.55
C MET A 74 -8.60 -9.52 3.40
N ILE A 75 -9.01 -8.94 2.27
CA ILE A 75 -9.06 -7.49 2.10
C ILE A 75 -10.40 -7.02 2.67
N ALA A 76 -10.40 -6.46 3.87
CA ALA A 76 -11.62 -6.34 4.68
C ALA A 76 -12.71 -5.42 4.09
N PHE A 77 -12.34 -4.35 3.36
CA PHE A 77 -13.28 -3.31 2.93
C PHE A 77 -13.01 -2.84 1.50
N ASP A 78 -14.07 -2.33 0.87
CA ASP A 78 -14.03 -1.64 -0.42
C ASP A 78 -13.07 -0.44 -0.39
N GLY A 79 -12.29 -0.26 -1.46
CA GLY A 79 -11.27 0.78 -1.58
C GLY A 79 -9.94 0.48 -0.85
N LYS A 80 -9.79 -0.69 -0.21
CA LYS A 80 -8.52 -1.09 0.42
C LYS A 80 -7.65 -1.86 -0.56
N SER A 81 -6.36 -1.53 -0.58
CA SER A 81 -5.33 -2.25 -1.34
C SER A 81 -4.09 -2.52 -0.49
N PHE A 82 -3.32 -3.51 -0.92
CA PHE A 82 -1.98 -3.78 -0.42
C PHE A 82 -1.02 -3.82 -1.59
N ILE A 83 0.26 -3.55 -1.34
CA ILE A 83 1.33 -3.72 -2.32
C ILE A 83 2.44 -4.48 -1.60
N PHE A 84 2.90 -5.58 -2.18
CA PHE A 84 3.99 -6.39 -1.63
C PHE A 84 4.82 -7.00 -2.77
N PRO A 85 6.12 -7.28 -2.53
CA PRO A 85 6.98 -7.87 -3.55
C PRO A 85 6.49 -9.28 -3.93
N ASN A 86 6.59 -9.60 -5.22
CA ASN A 86 6.36 -10.95 -5.73
C ASN A 86 7.53 -11.87 -5.33
N ARG A 87 7.25 -13.16 -5.26
CA ARG A 87 8.18 -14.24 -4.89
C ARG A 87 9.25 -14.50 -5.94
N ASP A 88 9.01 -14.13 -7.19
CA ASP A 88 9.88 -14.44 -8.32
C ASP A 88 11.24 -13.72 -8.27
N GLU A 89 11.47 -12.85 -7.26
CA GLU A 89 12.70 -12.06 -7.05
C GLU A 89 13.11 -11.20 -8.26
N ASP A 90 12.24 -11.09 -9.25
CA ASP A 90 12.38 -10.33 -10.50
C ASP A 90 12.10 -8.83 -10.32
N GLY A 91 11.70 -8.42 -9.10
CA GLY A 91 11.33 -7.06 -8.76
C GLY A 91 9.86 -6.72 -9.09
N SER A 92 9.04 -7.70 -9.48
CA SER A 92 7.59 -7.50 -9.66
C SER A 92 6.88 -7.39 -8.30
N PHE A 93 5.67 -6.80 -8.31
CA PHE A 93 4.86 -6.58 -7.11
C PHE A 93 3.44 -7.07 -7.33
N ASP A 94 2.89 -7.70 -6.31
CA ASP A 94 1.47 -8.02 -6.24
C ASP A 94 0.72 -6.89 -5.55
N ALA A 95 -0.36 -6.44 -6.18
CA ALA A 95 -1.21 -5.39 -5.66
C ALA A 95 -2.69 -5.81 -5.71
N PRO A 96 -3.19 -6.54 -4.70
CA PRO A 96 -4.59 -6.94 -4.69
C PRO A 96 -5.47 -5.78 -4.19
N PHE A 97 -6.58 -5.55 -4.90
CA PHE A 97 -7.56 -4.50 -4.63
C PHE A 97 -8.91 -5.12 -4.29
N ARG A 98 -9.65 -4.51 -3.36
CA ARG A 98 -11.09 -4.76 -3.21
C ARG A 98 -11.86 -3.53 -3.67
N LEU A 99 -12.66 -3.71 -4.72
CA LEU A 99 -13.55 -2.69 -5.26
C LEU A 99 -14.98 -3.24 -5.35
N GLN A 100 -15.98 -2.36 -5.31
CA GLN A 100 -17.34 -2.65 -5.75
C GLN A 100 -17.32 -3.23 -7.18
N VAL A 101 -18.16 -4.24 -7.41
CA VAL A 101 -18.19 -5.01 -8.67
C VAL A 101 -18.48 -4.09 -9.85
N GLU A 102 -19.35 -3.11 -9.63
CA GLU A 102 -19.74 -2.07 -10.59
C GLU A 102 -18.56 -1.23 -11.10
N HIS A 103 -17.49 -1.11 -10.30
CA HIS A 103 -16.30 -0.33 -10.63
C HIS A 103 -15.14 -1.17 -11.17
N MET A 104 -15.22 -2.51 -11.11
CA MET A 104 -14.10 -3.39 -11.49
C MET A 104 -13.72 -3.26 -12.97
N ASP A 105 -14.70 -3.20 -13.87
CA ASP A 105 -14.41 -3.11 -15.31
C ASP A 105 -13.87 -1.74 -15.70
N ALA A 106 -14.44 -0.67 -15.13
CA ALA A 106 -13.93 0.69 -15.32
C ALA A 106 -12.49 0.83 -14.80
N PHE A 107 -12.18 0.22 -13.65
CA PHE A 107 -10.83 0.22 -13.08
C PHE A 107 -9.83 -0.52 -13.98
N LYS A 108 -10.16 -1.72 -14.45
CA LYS A 108 -9.29 -2.48 -15.39
C LYS A 108 -9.02 -1.68 -16.66
N LYS A 109 -10.06 -1.10 -17.25
CA LYS A 109 -9.95 -0.26 -18.44
C LYS A 109 -9.02 0.92 -18.19
N PHE A 110 -9.24 1.64 -17.08
CA PHE A 110 -8.40 2.77 -16.72
C PHE A 110 -6.93 2.36 -16.55
N PHE A 111 -6.68 1.27 -15.82
CA PHE A 111 -5.33 0.83 -15.46
C PHE A 111 -4.51 0.33 -16.65
N TYR A 112 -5.12 -0.42 -17.57
CA TYR A 112 -4.39 -1.05 -18.69
C TYR A 112 -4.42 -0.24 -19.99
N GLU A 113 -5.42 0.62 -20.21
CA GLU A 113 -5.58 1.32 -21.49
C GLU A 113 -5.14 2.80 -21.46
N ASN A 114 -4.88 3.40 -20.29
CA ASN A 114 -4.39 4.79 -20.19
C ASN A 114 -2.85 4.90 -20.05
N THR A 115 -2.10 4.01 -20.72
CA THR A 115 -0.63 4.16 -20.85
C THR A 115 -0.29 4.79 -22.20
#